data_AF-A0A643BSF8-F1
#
_entry.id   AF-A0A643BSF8-F1
#
_cell.length_a   1.000
_cell.length_b   1.000
_cell.length_c   1.000
_cell.angle_alpha   90.00
_cell.angle_beta   90.00
_cell.angle_gamma   90.00
#
_symmetry.space_group_name_H-M   'P 1'
#
loop_
_entity.id
_entity.type
_entity.pdbx_description
1 polymer ?
#
loop_
_entity_poly.entity_id
_entity_poly.type
_entity_poly.pdbx_seq_one_letter_code
_entity_poly.pdbx_strand_id
1 'polypeptide(L)'
;LSSYLSGATPNDGLPQIRWHQTADFGYVPNLRMPNTFMAVAMDLCDRNSPFGSTHPRDKQTVAYRLHLGARAVAYGAKLTFQGPLPQKIELLGDMGLLNLTYSQPIQVQRHNKIFEISCCSDHQCKWLPAPMDTFSAQTLALNVKSCRDSLAAVRYAWTAWPCEYKQCPLYHPTSALPAPPFTAFITNQIPGYRSKVAK
;
A
#
# COMPACT_ATOMS: atom_id res chain seq x y z
N LEU A 1 7.50 -7.53 6.97
CA LEU A 1 7.08 -8.15 8.26
C LEU A 1 5.56 -8.17 8.33
N SER A 2 4.99 -9.30 8.71
CA SER A 2 3.57 -9.49 9.05
C SER A 2 3.52 -10.50 10.21
N SER A 3 2.63 -10.28 11.18
CA SER A 3 2.41 -11.22 12.28
C SER A 3 0.93 -11.29 12.61
N TYR A 4 0.51 -12.47 13.05
CA TYR A 4 -0.83 -12.67 13.55
C TYR A 4 -0.78 -12.97 15.05
N LEU A 5 -1.40 -12.09 15.83
CA LEU A 5 -1.64 -12.31 17.25
C LEU A 5 -3.15 -12.43 17.45
N SER A 6 -3.63 -13.63 17.76
CA SER A 6 -5.03 -13.83 18.12
C SER A 6 -5.35 -13.08 19.42
N GLY A 7 -6.39 -12.25 19.43
CA GLY A 7 -6.82 -11.50 20.61
C GLY A 7 -5.99 -10.25 20.96
N ALA A 8 -4.99 -9.87 20.16
CA ALA A 8 -4.28 -8.61 20.35
C ALA A 8 -5.11 -7.42 19.86
N THR A 9 -5.05 -6.31 20.60
CA THR A 9 -5.60 -5.03 20.12
C THR A 9 -4.90 -4.64 18.82
N PRO A 10 -5.64 -4.11 17.81
CA PRO A 10 -5.01 -3.56 16.62
C PRO A 10 -4.07 -2.44 17.04
N ASN A 11 -2.76 -2.67 16.93
CA ASN A 11 -1.75 -1.65 17.12
C ASN A 11 -0.97 -1.50 15.81
N ASP A 12 -0.75 -0.26 15.40
CA ASP A 12 -0.06 0.11 14.18
C ASP A 12 1.46 -0.13 14.24
N GLY A 13 1.99 -0.76 15.30
CA GLY A 13 3.43 -0.98 15.47
C GLY A 13 4.12 -1.71 14.30
N LEU A 14 3.57 -2.85 13.84
CA LEU A 14 4.14 -3.56 12.68
C LEU A 14 4.05 -2.81 11.35
N PRO A 15 2.90 -2.23 10.97
CA PRO A 15 2.83 -1.43 9.75
C PRO A 15 3.71 -0.17 9.83
N GLN A 16 3.87 0.46 11.01
CA GLN A 16 4.82 1.55 11.23
C GLN A 16 6.27 1.11 11.01
N ILE A 17 6.70 -0.02 11.59
CA ILE A 17 8.05 -0.57 11.35
C ILE A 17 8.26 -0.81 9.84
N ARG A 18 7.27 -1.39 9.16
CA ARG A 18 7.32 -1.66 7.72
C ARG A 18 7.45 -0.36 6.91
N TRP A 19 6.77 0.69 7.31
CA TRP A 19 6.85 2.02 6.69
C TRP A 19 8.25 2.63 6.86
N HIS A 20 8.78 2.62 8.08
CA HIS A 20 10.11 3.17 8.41
C HIS A 20 11.26 2.41 7.73
N GLN A 21 11.09 1.13 7.37
CA GLN A 21 12.06 0.37 6.57
C GLN A 21 12.31 0.96 5.16
N THR A 22 11.44 1.87 4.71
CA THR A 22 11.57 2.56 3.42
C THR A 22 11.94 4.04 3.58
N ALA A 23 12.43 4.44 4.76
CA ALA A 23 12.69 5.84 5.12
C ALA A 23 11.47 6.75 4.95
N ASP A 24 10.28 6.20 5.20
CA ASP A 24 8.97 6.86 5.11
C ASP A 24 8.51 7.23 3.69
N PHE A 25 8.96 6.48 2.67
CA PHE A 25 8.51 6.66 1.28
C PHE A 25 7.47 5.62 0.83
N GLY A 26 7.43 4.45 1.47
CA GLY A 26 6.59 3.31 1.05
C GLY A 26 7.21 2.41 -0.02
N TYR A 27 8.37 2.80 -0.57
CA TYR A 27 9.05 2.06 -1.62
C TYR A 27 10.55 2.34 -1.63
N VAL A 28 11.32 1.42 -2.21
CA VAL A 28 12.75 1.60 -2.54
C VAL A 28 13.00 1.06 -3.96
N PRO A 29 13.91 1.66 -4.74
CA PRO A 29 14.77 2.78 -4.37
C PRO A 29 13.98 4.09 -4.23
N ASN A 30 14.49 5.01 -3.43
CA ASN A 30 13.93 6.34 -3.22
C ASN A 30 15.04 7.37 -2.97
N LEU A 31 14.68 8.63 -2.73
CA LEU A 31 15.64 9.74 -2.55
C LEU A 31 16.61 9.54 -1.37
N ARG A 32 16.19 8.85 -0.31
CA ARG A 32 17.02 8.59 0.88
C ARG A 32 17.75 7.24 0.84
N MET A 33 17.26 6.32 0.02
CA MET A 33 17.80 4.96 -0.12
C MET A 33 18.06 4.67 -1.61
N PRO A 34 19.03 5.38 -2.22
CA PRO A 34 19.41 5.11 -3.60
C PRO A 34 20.00 3.71 -3.73
N ASN A 35 19.91 3.12 -4.92
CA ASN A 35 20.46 1.79 -5.24
C ASN A 35 20.02 0.66 -4.29
N THR A 36 18.86 0.83 -3.64
CA THR A 36 18.28 -0.16 -2.72
C THR A 36 17.07 -0.81 -3.36
N PHE A 37 16.86 -2.10 -3.09
CA PHE A 37 15.66 -2.83 -3.46
C PHE A 37 15.10 -3.59 -2.24
N MET A 38 13.81 -3.91 -2.27
CA MET A 38 13.15 -4.69 -1.23
C MET A 38 12.14 -5.66 -1.83
N ALA A 39 11.85 -6.74 -1.11
CA ALA A 39 10.71 -7.59 -1.41
C ALA A 39 9.50 -7.16 -0.58
N VAL A 40 8.39 -6.84 -1.24
CA VAL A 40 7.08 -6.82 -0.58
C VAL A 40 6.74 -8.27 -0.23
N ALA A 41 6.48 -8.54 1.05
CA ALA A 41 6.25 -9.90 1.57
C ALA A 41 5.05 -9.99 2.53
N MET A 42 4.24 -8.93 2.61
CA MET A 42 3.09 -8.84 3.52
C MET A 42 1.89 -9.69 3.07
N ASP A 43 1.95 -10.27 1.88
CA ASP A 43 1.01 -11.24 1.32
C ASP A 43 1.49 -12.69 1.52
N LEU A 44 2.68 -12.94 2.08
CA LEU A 44 3.23 -14.29 2.28
C LEU A 44 3.02 -14.82 3.70
N CYS A 45 2.04 -14.26 4.39
CA CYS A 45 1.70 -14.59 5.77
C CYS A 45 1.20 -16.02 5.88
N ASP A 46 1.46 -16.66 7.02
CA ASP A 46 1.01 -18.03 7.25
C ASP A 46 0.56 -18.23 8.69
N ARG A 47 -0.75 -18.27 8.88
CA ARG A 47 -1.36 -18.41 10.21
C ARG A 47 -1.20 -19.82 10.77
N ASN A 48 -1.06 -20.80 9.89
CA ASN A 48 -1.00 -22.21 10.23
C ASN A 48 0.46 -22.70 10.32
N SER A 49 1.43 -21.79 10.38
CA SER A 49 2.83 -22.13 10.57
C SER A 49 3.00 -22.80 11.94
N PRO A 50 3.57 -24.01 12.01
CA PRO A 50 3.85 -24.67 13.30
C PRO A 50 4.97 -23.97 14.08
N PHE A 51 5.66 -23.02 13.47
CA PHE A 51 6.76 -22.24 14.06
C PHE A 51 6.33 -20.84 14.52
N GLY A 52 5.03 -20.55 14.51
CA GLY A 52 4.49 -19.24 14.85
C GLY A 52 4.25 -18.35 13.62
N SER A 53 3.30 -17.43 13.78
CA SER A 53 2.75 -16.61 12.68
C SER A 53 3.73 -15.58 12.09
N THR A 54 4.83 -15.29 12.78
CA THR A 54 5.92 -14.41 12.31
C THR A 54 6.89 -15.09 11.34
N HIS A 55 6.81 -16.41 11.19
CA HIS A 55 7.73 -17.21 10.37
C HIS A 55 7.06 -17.68 9.07
N PRO A 56 6.98 -16.80 8.04
CA PRO A 56 6.43 -17.21 6.75
C PRO A 56 7.25 -18.37 6.17
N ARG A 57 6.57 -19.45 5.81
CA ARG A 57 7.21 -20.65 5.24
C ARG A 57 7.68 -20.44 3.80
N ASP A 58 7.00 -19.58 3.03
CA ASP A 58 7.33 -19.28 1.64
C ASP A 58 8.52 -18.30 1.52
N LYS A 59 9.68 -18.73 2.01
CA LYS A 59 10.95 -18.00 1.89
C LYS A 59 11.43 -17.95 0.44
N GLN A 60 11.03 -18.91 -0.39
CA GLN A 60 11.41 -18.96 -1.80
C GLN A 60 10.81 -17.78 -2.57
N THR A 61 9.54 -17.45 -2.36
CA THR A 61 8.93 -16.27 -3.01
C THR A 61 9.57 -14.97 -2.50
N VAL A 62 9.93 -14.87 -1.22
CA VAL A 62 10.71 -13.72 -0.71
C VAL A 62 12.04 -13.58 -1.44
N ALA A 63 12.80 -14.67 -1.53
CA ALA A 63 14.10 -14.70 -2.20
C ALA A 63 13.98 -14.37 -3.70
N TYR A 64 12.95 -14.89 -4.38
CA TYR A 64 12.67 -14.58 -5.78
C TYR A 64 12.42 -13.08 -5.99
N ARG A 65 11.59 -12.45 -5.16
CA ARG A 65 11.31 -11.01 -5.24
C ARG A 65 12.57 -10.16 -4.99
N LEU A 66 13.41 -10.56 -4.04
CA LEU A 66 14.72 -9.92 -3.82
C LEU A 66 15.64 -10.11 -5.03
N HIS A 67 15.66 -11.29 -5.63
CA HIS A 67 16.46 -11.59 -6.81
C HIS A 67 16.06 -10.70 -8.02
N LEU A 68 14.76 -10.46 -8.23
CA LEU A 68 14.29 -9.50 -9.25
C LEU A 68 14.85 -8.10 -8.98
N GLY A 69 14.79 -7.63 -7.73
CA GLY A 69 15.34 -6.35 -7.32
C GLY A 69 16.86 -6.26 -7.55
N ALA A 70 17.60 -7.31 -7.19
CA ALA A 70 19.04 -7.37 -7.43
C ALA A 70 19.36 -7.25 -8.93
N ARG A 71 18.66 -8.02 -9.77
CA ARG A 71 18.85 -7.96 -11.22
C ARG A 71 18.58 -6.57 -11.80
N ALA A 72 17.49 -5.93 -11.36
CA ALA A 72 17.11 -4.62 -11.88
C ALA A 72 18.03 -3.50 -11.38
N VAL A 73 18.32 -3.47 -10.08
CA VAL A 73 19.03 -2.36 -9.43
C VAL A 73 20.55 -2.53 -9.49
N ALA A 74 21.08 -3.73 -9.20
CA ALA A 74 22.52 -3.95 -9.14
C ALA A 74 23.12 -4.34 -10.51
N TYR A 75 22.36 -5.04 -11.35
CA TYR A 75 22.83 -5.54 -12.65
C TYR A 75 22.21 -4.83 -13.87
N GLY A 76 21.37 -3.80 -13.65
CA GLY A 76 20.81 -2.96 -14.72
C GLY A 76 19.83 -3.68 -15.66
N ALA A 77 19.27 -4.83 -15.25
CA ALA A 77 18.32 -5.57 -16.06
C ALA A 77 16.98 -4.81 -16.20
N LYS A 78 16.45 -4.73 -17.42
CA LYS A 78 15.13 -4.13 -17.69
C LYS A 78 14.03 -5.15 -17.41
N LEU A 79 13.52 -5.18 -16.19
CA LEU A 79 12.41 -6.06 -15.77
C LEU A 79 11.56 -5.42 -14.67
N THR A 80 10.33 -5.90 -14.51
CA THR A 80 9.45 -5.49 -13.41
C THR A 80 9.88 -6.19 -12.12
N PHE A 81 10.37 -5.41 -11.14
CA PHE A 81 10.76 -5.92 -9.81
C PHE A 81 9.95 -5.31 -8.65
N GLN A 82 9.08 -4.35 -8.95
CA GLN A 82 8.19 -3.70 -7.98
C GLN A 82 6.74 -4.00 -8.33
N GLY A 83 5.89 -4.11 -7.31
CA GLY A 83 4.44 -4.12 -7.52
C GLY A 83 3.90 -2.73 -7.84
N PRO A 84 2.59 -2.64 -8.16
CA PRO A 84 1.97 -1.39 -8.54
C PRO A 84 1.84 -0.43 -7.35
N LEU A 85 2.18 0.83 -7.57
CA LEU A 85 2.00 1.95 -6.63
C LEU A 85 1.17 3.03 -7.31
N PRO A 86 0.28 3.72 -6.58
CA PRO A 86 -0.48 4.83 -7.15
C PRO A 86 0.47 5.98 -7.50
N GLN A 87 0.34 6.49 -8.71
CA GLN A 87 1.05 7.68 -9.19
C GLN A 87 0.26 8.96 -8.89
N LYS A 88 -1.08 8.86 -8.88
CA LYS A 88 -1.98 9.99 -8.66
C LYS A 88 -3.16 9.57 -7.80
N ILE A 89 -3.56 10.43 -6.88
CA ILE A 89 -4.69 10.23 -5.98
C ILE A 89 -5.55 11.50 -6.03
N GLU A 90 -6.81 11.35 -6.41
CA GLU A 90 -7.72 12.48 -6.65
C GLU A 90 -9.07 12.27 -5.97
N LEU A 91 -9.51 13.29 -5.24
CA LEU A 91 -10.83 13.30 -4.63
C LEU A 91 -11.87 13.76 -5.66
N LEU A 92 -12.81 12.87 -5.97
CA LEU A 92 -13.98 13.15 -6.80
C LEU A 92 -15.17 13.41 -5.86
N GLY A 93 -15.15 14.59 -5.23
CA GLY A 93 -16.03 14.97 -4.13
C GLY A 93 -17.52 14.78 -4.42
N ASP A 94 -17.99 15.22 -5.59
CA ASP A 94 -19.39 15.12 -6.00
C ASP A 94 -19.90 13.68 -6.07
N MET A 95 -19.00 12.72 -6.36
CA MET A 95 -19.33 11.30 -6.46
C MET A 95 -19.08 10.55 -5.14
N GLY A 96 -18.42 11.18 -4.17
CA GLY A 96 -17.95 10.53 -2.94
C GLY A 96 -16.94 9.42 -3.22
N LEU A 97 -16.07 9.62 -4.21
CA LEU A 97 -15.05 8.66 -4.64
C LEU A 97 -13.65 9.25 -4.52
N LEU A 98 -12.67 8.40 -4.18
CA LEU A 98 -11.25 8.70 -4.27
C LEU A 98 -10.63 7.85 -5.37
N ASN A 99 -10.16 8.47 -6.44
CA ASN A 99 -9.60 7.78 -7.60
C ASN A 99 -8.07 7.65 -7.48
N LEU A 100 -7.57 6.43 -7.56
CA LEU A 100 -6.15 6.09 -7.57
C LEU A 100 -5.77 5.67 -8.99
N THR A 101 -4.81 6.37 -9.58
CA THR A 101 -4.26 6.06 -10.91
C THR A 101 -2.86 5.47 -10.76
N TYR A 102 -2.60 4.37 -11.45
CA TYR A 102 -1.35 3.61 -11.41
C TYR A 102 -0.61 3.73 -12.73
N SER A 103 0.72 3.85 -12.67
CA SER A 103 1.58 3.82 -13.87
C SER A 103 1.77 2.42 -14.43
N GLN A 104 1.57 1.39 -13.60
CA GLN A 104 1.64 -0.01 -13.94
C GLN A 104 0.24 -0.62 -14.06
N PRO A 105 0.06 -1.69 -14.85
CA PRO A 105 -1.20 -2.41 -14.86
C PRO A 105 -1.47 -3.05 -13.49
N ILE A 106 -2.74 -3.06 -13.09
CA ILE A 106 -3.21 -3.64 -11.83
C ILE A 106 -4.20 -4.77 -12.09
N GLN A 107 -4.07 -5.83 -11.29
CA GLN A 107 -5.08 -6.85 -11.09
C GLN A 107 -5.69 -6.62 -9.71
N VAL A 108 -7.01 -6.41 -9.69
CA VAL A 108 -7.76 -6.12 -8.47
C VAL A 108 -8.56 -7.34 -8.03
N GLN A 109 -8.42 -7.72 -6.76
CA GLN A 109 -9.33 -8.65 -6.09
C GLN A 109 -10.12 -7.84 -5.05
N ARG A 110 -11.45 -7.98 -4.98
CA ARG A 110 -12.25 -7.19 -4.04
C ARG A 110 -11.88 -7.53 -2.60
N HIS A 111 -11.60 -6.51 -1.80
CA HIS A 111 -11.34 -6.64 -0.37
C HIS A 111 -11.87 -5.42 0.37
N ASN A 112 -12.60 -5.62 1.46
CA ASN A 112 -13.45 -4.57 2.03
C ASN A 112 -12.75 -3.68 3.08
N LYS A 113 -11.57 -4.08 3.58
CA LYS A 113 -10.97 -3.46 4.79
C LYS A 113 -9.50 -3.07 4.68
N ILE A 114 -8.86 -3.25 3.52
CA ILE A 114 -7.40 -3.03 3.42
C ILE A 114 -7.05 -1.55 3.19
N PHE A 115 -8.00 -0.81 2.63
CA PHE A 115 -7.92 0.61 2.38
C PHE A 115 -8.61 1.33 3.51
N GLU A 116 -7.94 2.34 4.03
CA GLU A 116 -8.47 3.20 5.06
C GLU A 116 -8.25 4.66 4.68
N ILE A 117 -9.18 5.51 5.05
CA ILE A 117 -9.10 6.96 4.87
C ILE A 117 -9.08 7.65 6.22
N SER A 118 -8.31 8.73 6.32
CA SER A 118 -8.29 9.58 7.50
C SER A 118 -9.36 10.65 7.34
N CYS A 119 -10.39 10.58 8.17
CA CYS A 119 -11.48 11.55 8.23
C CYS A 119 -11.30 12.41 9.49
N CYS A 120 -11.15 13.72 9.31
CA CYS A 120 -10.81 14.65 10.38
C CYS A 120 -11.94 15.64 10.63
N SER A 121 -12.33 15.77 11.90
CA SER A 121 -13.31 16.73 12.42
C SER A 121 -12.73 17.35 13.69
N ASP A 122 -12.79 18.67 13.83
CA ASP A 122 -12.34 19.41 15.04
C ASP A 122 -10.99 18.94 15.60
N HIS A 123 -9.96 18.90 14.75
CA HIS A 123 -8.59 18.46 15.05
C HIS A 123 -8.40 16.98 15.44
N GLN A 124 -9.46 16.18 15.44
CA GLN A 124 -9.39 14.74 15.66
C GLN A 124 -9.58 13.99 14.34
N CYS A 125 -8.65 13.09 14.04
CA CYS A 125 -8.70 12.26 12.84
C CYS A 125 -8.94 10.80 13.20
N LYS A 126 -9.87 10.16 12.49
CA LYS A 126 -10.15 8.73 12.60
C LYS A 126 -9.88 8.04 11.27
N TRP A 127 -9.27 6.87 11.33
CA TRP A 127 -9.15 5.99 10.18
C TRP A 127 -10.45 5.20 9.99
N LEU A 128 -11.05 5.32 8.80
CA LEU A 128 -12.28 4.64 8.42
C LEU A 128 -11.99 3.71 7.23
N PRO A 129 -12.63 2.52 7.14
CA PRO A 129 -12.55 1.70 5.94
C PRO A 129 -13.04 2.45 4.70
N ALA A 130 -12.32 2.29 3.58
CA ALA A 130 -12.68 2.82 2.28
C ALA A 130 -12.84 1.67 1.27
N PRO A 131 -14.05 1.11 1.12
CA PRO A 131 -14.29 -0.03 0.23
C PRO A 131 -13.95 0.30 -1.22
N MET A 132 -13.45 -0.69 -1.96
CA MET A 132 -13.22 -0.56 -3.40
C MET A 132 -14.56 -0.50 -4.14
N ASP A 133 -14.69 0.46 -5.04
CA ASP A 133 -15.90 0.70 -5.83
C ASP A 133 -15.73 0.11 -7.24
N THR A 134 -15.23 0.92 -8.17
CA THR A 134 -14.93 0.57 -9.56
C THR A 134 -13.42 0.48 -9.80
N PHE A 135 -13.01 -0.32 -10.77
CA PHE A 135 -11.61 -0.46 -11.15
C PHE A 135 -11.46 -0.81 -12.62
N SER A 136 -10.29 -0.50 -13.17
CA SER A 136 -9.86 -0.83 -14.54
C SER A 136 -8.44 -1.40 -14.52
N ALA A 137 -7.82 -1.55 -15.69
CA ALA A 137 -6.44 -2.00 -15.81
C ALA A 137 -5.42 -1.08 -15.11
N GLN A 138 -5.74 0.20 -14.85
CA GLN A 138 -4.80 1.18 -14.25
C GLN A 138 -5.45 2.13 -13.25
N THR A 139 -6.74 1.97 -12.95
CA THR A 139 -7.46 2.84 -12.01
C THR A 139 -8.21 2.03 -10.97
N LEU A 140 -8.29 2.58 -9.76
CA LEU A 140 -9.10 2.05 -8.66
C LEU A 140 -9.80 3.22 -7.97
N ALA A 141 -11.13 3.18 -7.94
CA ALA A 141 -11.93 4.10 -7.15
C ALA A 141 -12.25 3.48 -5.78
N LEU A 142 -12.07 4.27 -4.72
CA LEU A 142 -12.48 3.93 -3.36
C LEU A 142 -13.71 4.74 -2.98
N ASN A 143 -14.68 4.10 -2.33
CA ASN A 143 -15.84 4.78 -1.77
C ASN A 143 -15.44 5.46 -0.45
N VAL A 144 -15.59 6.78 -0.41
CA VAL A 144 -15.22 7.61 0.75
C VAL A 144 -16.41 8.29 1.41
N LYS A 145 -17.65 7.87 1.06
CA LYS A 145 -18.90 8.44 1.61
C LYS A 145 -19.07 8.25 3.12
N SER A 146 -18.29 7.35 3.72
CA SER A 146 -18.23 7.17 5.17
C SER A 146 -17.62 8.37 5.89
N CYS A 147 -16.80 9.19 5.20
CA CYS A 147 -16.27 10.44 5.72
C CYS A 147 -17.20 11.60 5.36
N ARG A 148 -17.81 12.21 6.38
CA ARG A 148 -18.65 13.41 6.23
C ARG A 148 -17.88 14.70 6.49
N ASP A 149 -16.69 14.58 7.08
CA ASP A 149 -15.81 15.69 7.45
C ASP A 149 -14.67 15.85 6.42
N SER A 150 -13.55 16.44 6.85
CA SER A 150 -12.39 16.65 5.99
C SER A 150 -11.64 15.34 5.74
N LEU A 151 -11.56 14.93 4.47
CA LEU A 151 -10.79 13.77 4.03
C LEU A 151 -9.30 14.15 3.91
N ALA A 152 -8.49 13.74 4.88
CA ALA A 152 -7.10 14.21 5.00
C ALA A 152 -6.06 13.29 4.35
N ALA A 153 -6.29 11.97 4.36
CA ALA A 153 -5.31 11.00 3.87
C ALA A 153 -5.96 9.67 3.48
N VAL A 154 -5.22 8.85 2.74
CA VAL A 154 -5.55 7.46 2.41
C VAL A 154 -4.36 6.57 2.69
N ARG A 155 -4.61 5.35 3.14
CA ARG A 155 -3.58 4.34 3.38
C ARG A 155 -4.02 2.95 2.92
N TYR A 156 -3.05 2.12 2.56
CA TYR A 156 -3.24 0.76 2.07
C TYR A 156 -2.38 -0.24 2.85
N ALA A 157 -2.97 -1.34 3.29
CA ALA A 157 -2.30 -2.46 3.96
C ALA A 157 -1.60 -2.07 5.28
N TRP A 158 -2.24 -1.17 6.05
CA TRP A 158 -1.76 -0.61 7.32
C TRP A 158 -2.18 -1.40 8.57
N THR A 159 -2.49 -2.68 8.42
CA THR A 159 -2.68 -3.57 9.57
C THR A 159 -1.47 -4.50 9.74
N ALA A 160 -1.35 -5.10 10.92
CA ALA A 160 -0.33 -6.12 11.19
C ALA A 160 -0.38 -7.28 10.19
N TRP A 161 -1.60 -7.67 9.79
CA TRP A 161 -1.91 -8.74 8.84
C TRP A 161 -2.91 -8.24 7.79
N PRO A 162 -2.42 -7.63 6.68
CA PRO A 162 -3.28 -6.92 5.74
C PRO A 162 -4.10 -7.83 4.83
N CYS A 163 -3.64 -9.05 4.57
CA CYS A 163 -4.31 -10.02 3.71
C CYS A 163 -3.80 -11.45 4.00
N GLU A 164 -4.55 -12.44 3.53
CA GLU A 164 -4.14 -13.84 3.58
C GLU A 164 -3.11 -14.19 2.50
N TYR A 165 -2.52 -15.39 2.62
CA TYR A 165 -1.47 -15.89 1.74
C TYR A 165 -1.82 -15.74 0.25
N LYS A 166 -1.07 -14.89 -0.46
CA LYS A 166 -1.25 -14.52 -1.88
C LYS A 166 -2.66 -14.02 -2.22
N GLN A 167 -3.39 -13.49 -1.25
CA GLN A 167 -4.77 -12.96 -1.37
C GLN A 167 -4.87 -11.46 -1.08
N CYS A 168 -3.75 -10.72 -1.20
CA CYS A 168 -3.82 -9.28 -1.23
C CYS A 168 -4.61 -8.78 -2.46
N PRO A 169 -5.26 -7.61 -2.37
CA PRO A 169 -6.18 -7.20 -3.42
C PRO A 169 -5.53 -6.53 -4.62
N LEU A 170 -4.23 -6.20 -4.57
CA LEU A 170 -3.55 -5.50 -5.65
C LEU A 170 -2.26 -6.22 -6.02
N TYR A 171 -2.20 -6.67 -7.27
CA TYR A 171 -1.01 -7.24 -7.87
C TYR A 171 -0.76 -6.65 -9.25
N HIS A 172 0.48 -6.71 -9.71
CA HIS A 172 0.78 -6.58 -11.12
C HIS A 172 0.33 -7.89 -11.83
N PRO A 173 -0.46 -7.84 -12.92
CA PRO A 173 -1.09 -9.02 -13.52
C PRO A 173 -0.09 -10.06 -14.04
N THR A 174 1.02 -9.63 -14.64
CA THR A 174 2.01 -10.55 -15.23
C THR A 174 3.09 -11.00 -14.25
N SER A 175 3.72 -10.08 -13.51
CA SER A 175 4.80 -10.43 -12.57
C SER A 175 4.30 -11.01 -11.24
N ALA A 176 2.99 -10.93 -10.96
CA ALA A 176 2.36 -11.33 -9.71
C ALA A 176 2.98 -10.67 -8.46
N LEU A 177 3.58 -9.48 -8.64
CA LEU A 177 4.15 -8.71 -7.53
C LEU A 177 3.05 -7.90 -6.82
N PRO A 178 2.91 -8.02 -5.49
CA PRO A 178 1.89 -7.30 -4.73
C PRO A 178 2.22 -5.82 -4.64
N ALA A 179 1.19 -4.98 -4.58
CA ALA A 179 1.34 -3.57 -4.21
C ALA A 179 1.98 -3.47 -2.81
N PRO A 180 3.00 -2.63 -2.61
CA PRO A 180 3.51 -2.34 -1.27
C PRO A 180 2.49 -1.51 -0.47
N PRO A 181 2.54 -1.56 0.86
CA PRO A 181 1.80 -0.64 1.71
C PRO A 181 2.19 0.82 1.42
N PHE A 182 1.20 1.70 1.42
CA PHE A 182 1.43 3.13 1.23
C PHE A 182 0.53 3.96 2.12
N THR A 183 0.91 5.21 2.33
CA THR A 183 0.06 6.27 2.88
C THR A 183 0.28 7.54 2.06
N ALA A 184 -0.77 8.33 1.87
CA ALA A 184 -0.71 9.57 1.10
C ALA A 184 -1.68 10.60 1.67
N PHE A 185 -1.22 11.84 1.79
CA PHE A 185 -2.08 12.97 2.13
C PHE A 185 -2.87 13.41 0.91
N ILE A 186 -4.15 13.70 1.11
CA ILE A 186 -5.04 14.20 0.07
C ILE A 186 -4.93 15.72 0.14
N THR A 187 -4.16 16.28 -0.79
CA THR A 187 -4.14 17.74 -0.96
C THR A 187 -5.45 18.14 -1.59
N ASN A 188 -6.31 18.85 -0.85
CA ASN A 188 -7.42 19.58 -1.46
C ASN A 188 -6.81 20.49 -2.53
N GLN A 189 -7.04 20.19 -3.81
CA GLN A 189 -6.85 21.17 -4.85
C GLN A 189 -7.97 22.20 -4.70
N ILE A 190 -7.81 23.11 -3.73
CA ILE A 190 -8.45 24.41 -3.82
C ILE A 190 -7.78 25.08 -5.02
N PRO A 191 -8.51 25.48 -6.08
CA PRO A 191 -7.93 26.22 -7.18
C PRO A 191 -7.47 27.58 -6.64
N GLY A 192 -6.19 27.67 -6.25
CA GLY A 192 -5.64 28.92 -5.71
C GLY A 192 -4.31 28.85 -4.97
N TYR A 193 -3.85 27.70 -4.46
CA TYR A 193 -2.60 27.67 -3.67
C TYR A 193 -1.52 26.79 -4.30
N ARG A 194 -0.66 27.41 -5.12
CA ARG A 194 0.61 26.81 -5.56
C ARG A 194 1.52 26.63 -4.35
N SER A 195 1.65 25.40 -3.85
CA SER A 195 2.71 25.05 -2.91
C SER A 195 4.06 25.17 -3.61
N LYS A 196 4.84 26.18 -3.22
CA LYS A 196 6.27 26.26 -3.51
C LYS A 196 6.99 25.28 -2.58
N VAL A 197 7.27 24.06 -3.04
CA VAL A 197 8.42 23.30 -2.52
C VAL A 197 9.07 22.56 -3.69
N ALA A 198 10.04 23.24 -4.29
CA ALA A 198 11.13 22.64 -5.04
C ALA A 198 12.42 23.20 -4.43
N LYS A 199 13.19 22.34 -3.77
CA LYS A 199 14.65 22.27 -3.76
C LYS A 199 15.09 21.01 -3.03
#